data_AF-A0A955B7S4-F1
#
_entry.id   AF-A0A955B7S4-F1
#
_cell.length_a   1.000
_cell.length_b   1.000
_cell.length_c   1.000
_cell.angle_alpha   90.00
_cell.angle_beta   90.00
_cell.angle_gamma   90.00
#
_symmetry.space_group_name_H-M   'P 1'
#
loop_
_entity.id
_entity.type
_entity.pdbx_description
1 polymer ?
#
loop_
_entity_poly.entity_id
_entity_poly.type
_entity_poly.pdbx_seq_one_letter_code
_entity_poly.pdbx_strand_id
1 'polypeptide(L)'
;FRPLVKDGPDSIISTLPMDRFATTLRTAGIPSLVSFDAGTYLCNAIFYMSSHITQTNGMRTQSGFVHLPLVPAQAAGHSQPLPSLPADVMARGLSLILEEIAGRSELT
;
A
#
# COMPACT_ATOMS: atom_id res chain seq x y z
N PHE A 1 -16.01 -17.57 0.78
CA PHE A 1 -15.58 -16.33 1.45
C PHE A 1 -16.00 -16.39 2.90
N ARG A 2 -15.09 -16.12 3.83
CA ARG A 2 -15.36 -16.05 5.27
C ARG A 2 -14.91 -14.67 5.76
N PRO A 3 -15.55 -14.10 6.79
CA PRO A 3 -15.08 -12.86 7.38
C PRO A 3 -13.68 -13.07 7.96
N LEU A 4 -12.81 -12.07 7.81
CA LEU A 4 -11.46 -12.08 8.40
C LEU A 4 -11.53 -11.89 9.92
N VAL A 5 -12.42 -11.01 10.37
CA VAL A 5 -12.74 -10.80 11.78
C VAL A 5 -14.24 -10.94 11.96
N LYS A 6 -14.65 -11.80 12.88
CA LYS A 6 -16.05 -11.97 13.24
C LYS A 6 -16.58 -10.65 13.81
N ASP A 7 -17.72 -10.18 13.29
CA ASP A 7 -18.37 -8.93 13.70
C ASP A 7 -17.51 -7.67 13.47
N GLY A 8 -16.45 -7.77 12.66
CA GLY A 8 -15.64 -6.64 12.20
C GLY A 8 -16.36 -5.82 11.12
N PRO A 9 -15.90 -4.58 10.85
CA PRO A 9 -16.50 -3.73 9.81
C PRO A 9 -16.36 -4.34 8.41
N ASP A 10 -17.31 -4.08 7.51
CA ASP A 10 -17.28 -4.61 6.14
C ASP A 10 -16.04 -4.16 5.34
N SER A 11 -15.55 -2.96 5.64
CA SER A 11 -14.34 -2.40 5.04
C SER A 11 -13.59 -1.52 6.05
N ILE A 12 -12.29 -1.34 5.81
CA ILE A 12 -11.46 -0.41 6.56
C ILE A 12 -10.79 0.52 5.56
N ILE A 13 -11.00 1.83 5.74
CA ILE A 13 -10.35 2.86 4.93
C ILE A 13 -9.01 3.20 5.59
N SER A 14 -7.94 3.28 4.80
CA SER A 14 -6.63 3.69 5.32
C SER A 14 -6.69 5.13 5.85
N THR A 15 -6.06 5.37 6.99
CA THR A 15 -5.93 6.71 7.60
C THR A 15 -4.72 7.50 7.09
N LEU A 16 -3.93 6.88 6.20
CA LEU A 16 -2.76 7.48 5.60
C LEU A 16 -3.13 8.35 4.39
N PRO A 17 -2.36 9.41 4.07
CA PRO A 17 -2.70 10.37 3.03
C PRO A 17 -2.38 9.85 1.62
N MET A 18 -3.19 8.91 1.12
CA MET A 18 -2.97 8.22 -0.17
C MET A 18 -2.78 9.18 -1.36
N ASP A 19 -3.59 10.24 -1.45
CA ASP A 19 -3.51 11.22 -2.54
C ASP A 19 -2.18 11.98 -2.54
N ARG A 20 -1.66 12.28 -1.34
CA ARG A 20 -0.35 12.93 -1.18
C ARG A 20 0.75 11.99 -1.62
N PHE A 21 0.74 10.73 -1.17
CA PHE A 21 1.72 9.73 -1.62
C PHE A 21 1.73 9.58 -3.14
N ALA A 22 0.57 9.43 -3.77
CA ALA A 22 0.48 9.29 -5.22
C ALA A 22 0.99 10.55 -5.96
N THR A 23 0.73 11.74 -5.40
CA THR A 23 1.24 13.01 -5.95
C THR A 23 2.76 13.12 -5.82
N THR A 24 3.32 12.80 -4.65
CA THR A 24 4.77 12.79 -4.41
C THR A 24 5.47 11.83 -5.38
N LEU A 25 4.95 10.61 -5.53
CA LEU A 25 5.50 9.62 -6.46
C LEU A 25 5.48 10.09 -7.92
N ARG A 26 4.32 10.59 -8.40
CA ARG A 26 4.20 11.06 -9.78
C ARG A 26 5.10 12.26 -10.06
N THR A 27 5.23 13.19 -9.10
CA THR A 27 6.14 14.34 -9.20
C THR A 27 7.61 13.89 -9.29
N ALA A 28 7.94 12.80 -8.61
CA ALA A 28 9.26 12.17 -8.66
C ALA A 28 9.48 11.28 -9.92
N GLY A 29 8.55 11.27 -10.87
CA GLY A 29 8.63 10.50 -12.12
C GLY A 29 8.25 9.01 -11.98
N ILE A 30 7.63 8.61 -10.87
CA ILE A 30 7.23 7.21 -10.60
C ILE A 30 5.72 7.05 -10.87
N PRO A 31 5.32 6.18 -11.81
CA PRO A 31 3.90 5.98 -12.11
C PRO A 31 3.20 5.35 -10.91
N SER A 32 2.09 5.96 -10.47
CA SER A 32 1.33 5.51 -9.31
C SER A 32 -0.13 5.98 -9.40
N LEU A 33 -1.02 5.22 -8.75
CA LEU A 33 -2.43 5.55 -8.56
C LEU A 33 -2.88 5.14 -7.16
N VAL A 34 -3.94 5.78 -6.67
CA VAL A 34 -4.60 5.35 -5.42
C VAL A 34 -5.53 4.19 -5.75
N SER A 35 -5.33 3.05 -5.08
CA SER A 35 -6.23 1.90 -5.19
C SER A 35 -7.27 1.92 -4.08
N PHE A 36 -8.54 1.75 -4.44
CA PHE A 36 -9.66 1.62 -3.49
C PHE A 36 -10.05 0.15 -3.22
N ASP A 37 -9.36 -0.79 -3.87
CA ASP A 37 -9.55 -2.22 -3.69
C ASP A 37 -8.19 -2.92 -3.60
N ALA A 38 -7.98 -3.70 -2.54
CA ALA A 38 -6.78 -4.52 -2.33
C ALA A 38 -6.99 -5.98 -2.78
N GLY A 39 -8.13 -6.28 -3.40
CA GLY A 39 -8.54 -7.61 -3.84
C GLY A 39 -9.18 -8.42 -2.72
N THR A 40 -9.34 -9.72 -2.96
CA THR A 40 -10.00 -10.65 -2.01
C THR A 40 -9.07 -11.77 -1.53
N TYR A 41 -7.76 -11.60 -1.74
CA TYR A 41 -6.73 -12.55 -1.34
C TYR A 41 -5.93 -12.05 -0.13
N LEU A 42 -4.72 -12.59 0.06
CA LEU A 42 -3.88 -12.31 1.22
C LEU A 42 -3.47 -10.84 1.36
N CYS A 43 -3.32 -10.10 0.25
CA CYS A 43 -3.01 -8.66 0.28
C CYS A 43 -4.05 -7.88 1.08
N ASN A 44 -5.33 -8.04 0.72
CA ASN A 44 -6.44 -7.45 1.46
C ASN A 44 -6.53 -8.01 2.88
N ALA A 45 -6.30 -9.31 3.06
CA ALA A 45 -6.35 -9.90 4.40
C ALA A 45 -5.34 -9.27 5.37
N ILE A 46 -4.10 -9.08 4.91
CA ILE A 46 -3.04 -8.44 5.69
C ILE A 46 -3.41 -6.99 5.99
N PHE A 47 -3.82 -6.22 4.97
CA PHE A 47 -4.23 -4.82 5.16
C PHE A 47 -5.38 -4.69 6.18
N TYR A 48 -6.44 -5.46 6.00
CA TYR A 48 -7.63 -5.43 6.84
C TYR A 48 -7.27 -5.82 8.29
N MET A 49 -6.56 -6.93 8.50
CA MET A 49 -6.21 -7.39 9.85
C MET A 49 -5.27 -6.43 10.57
N SER A 50 -4.22 -5.94 9.91
CA SER A 50 -3.30 -4.95 10.51
C SER A 50 -4.01 -3.66 10.88
N SER A 51 -4.89 -3.17 10.00
CA SER A 51 -5.66 -1.94 10.25
C SER A 51 -6.74 -2.16 11.32
N HIS A 52 -7.36 -3.34 11.38
CA HIS A 52 -8.31 -3.68 12.41
C HIS A 52 -7.65 -3.73 13.79
N ILE A 53 -6.52 -4.44 13.94
CA ILE A 53 -5.79 -4.59 15.20
C ILE A 53 -5.30 -3.23 15.73
N THR A 54 -4.79 -2.37 14.85
CA THR A 54 -4.29 -1.05 15.26
C THR A 54 -5.42 -0.15 15.76
N GLN A 55 -6.57 -0.16 15.09
CA GLN A 55 -7.74 0.62 15.49
C GLN A 55 -8.41 0.09 16.76
N THR A 56 -8.66 -1.22 16.86
CA THR A 56 -9.37 -1.79 18.02
C THR A 56 -8.58 -1.70 19.30
N ASN A 57 -7.25 -1.74 19.23
CA ASN A 57 -6.38 -1.59 20.39
C ASN A 57 -5.94 -0.14 20.65
N GLY A 58 -6.45 0.86 19.90
CA GLY A 58 -6.09 2.26 20.08
C GLY A 58 -4.59 2.55 19.91
N MET A 59 -3.91 1.80 19.04
CA MET A 59 -2.47 1.92 18.84
C MET A 59 -2.11 3.23 18.13
N ARG A 60 -0.96 3.81 18.46
CA ARG A 60 -0.39 4.95 17.72
C ARG A 60 0.19 4.54 16.36
N THR A 61 0.38 3.24 16.13
CA THR A 61 0.93 2.68 14.90
C THR A 61 -0.01 2.95 13.72
N GLN A 62 0.53 3.51 12.65
CA GLN A 62 -0.19 3.67 11.38
C GLN A 62 -0.05 2.41 10.52
N SER A 63 -1.12 2.05 9.81
CA SER A 63 -1.19 0.87 8.94
C SER A 63 -1.61 1.28 7.52
N GLY A 64 -0.93 0.71 6.52
CA GLY A 64 -1.17 0.96 5.11
C GLY A 64 -0.77 -0.23 4.25
N PHE A 65 -1.12 -0.17 2.96
CA PHE A 65 -0.78 -1.22 2.00
C PHE A 65 -0.42 -0.62 0.65
N VAL A 66 0.62 -1.15 0.01
CA VAL A 66 1.09 -0.72 -1.31
C VAL A 66 1.26 -1.95 -2.18
N HIS A 67 0.55 -2.00 -3.31
CA HIS A 67 0.82 -2.97 -4.35
C HIS A 67 1.98 -2.49 -5.22
N LEU A 68 2.89 -3.41 -5.52
CA LEU A 68 3.99 -3.19 -6.45
C LEU A 68 3.76 -4.03 -7.72
N PRO A 69 4.04 -3.49 -8.92
CA PRO A 69 4.05 -4.31 -10.12
C PRO A 69 5.21 -5.31 -10.10
N LEU A 70 5.26 -6.17 -11.12
CA LEU A 70 6.37 -7.09 -11.32
C LEU A 70 7.69 -6.33 -11.53
N VAL A 71 8.82 -6.99 -11.25
CA VAL A 71 10.12 -6.56 -11.80
C VAL A 71 10.28 -7.06 -13.25
N PRO A 72 11.11 -6.41 -14.09
CA PRO A 72 11.27 -6.83 -15.50
C PRO A 72 11.67 -8.30 -15.67
N ALA A 73 12.53 -8.82 -14.78
CA ALA A 73 12.94 -10.22 -14.81
C ALA A 73 11.77 -11.19 -14.55
N GLN A 74 10.80 -10.80 -13.70
CA GLN A 74 9.59 -11.59 -13.48
C GLN A 74 8.67 -11.49 -14.69
N ALA A 75 8.43 -10.29 -15.22
CA ALA A 75 7.60 -10.08 -16.40
C ALA A 75 8.12 -10.84 -17.64
N ALA A 76 9.44 -10.93 -17.82
CA ALA A 76 10.08 -11.69 -18.90
C ALA A 76 9.80 -13.21 -18.82
N GLY A 77 9.41 -13.72 -17.65
CA GLY A 77 9.02 -15.12 -17.46
C GLY A 77 7.60 -15.45 -17.92
N HIS A 78 6.80 -14.45 -18.32
CA HIS A 78 5.43 -14.66 -18.78
C HIS A 78 5.35 -14.68 -20.31
N SER A 79 4.44 -15.51 -20.84
CA SER A 79 4.21 -15.62 -22.30
C SER A 79 3.53 -14.40 -22.90
N GLN A 80 2.90 -13.55 -22.08
CA GLN A 80 2.24 -12.32 -22.49
C GLN A 80 2.98 -11.12 -21.89
N PRO A 81 3.07 -9.98 -22.59
CA PRO A 81 3.71 -8.79 -22.06
C PRO A 81 2.94 -8.28 -20.85
N LEU A 82 3.60 -8.25 -19.69
CA LEU A 82 3.04 -7.72 -18.45
C LEU A 82 3.75 -6.41 -18.06
N PRO A 83 3.03 -5.44 -17.48
CA PRO A 83 3.63 -4.22 -16.95
C PRO A 83 4.60 -4.57 -15.81
N SER A 84 5.74 -3.87 -15.78
CA SER A 84 6.75 -4.02 -14.74
C SER A 84 7.47 -2.70 -14.47
N LEU A 85 8.13 -2.61 -13.32
CA LEU A 85 9.02 -1.50 -12.97
C LEU A 85 10.35 -2.05 -12.41
N PRO A 86 11.49 -1.40 -12.70
CA PRO A 86 12.76 -1.73 -12.05
C PRO A 86 12.67 -1.69 -10.52
N ALA A 87 13.36 -2.63 -9.86
CA ALA A 87 13.28 -2.79 -8.41
C ALA A 87 13.77 -1.55 -7.63
N ASP A 88 14.79 -0.87 -8.15
CA ASP A 88 15.34 0.38 -7.62
C ASP A 88 14.33 1.55 -7.71
N VAL A 89 13.56 1.62 -8.80
CA VAL A 89 12.47 2.59 -8.95
C VAL A 89 11.37 2.34 -7.91
N MET A 90 10.98 1.08 -7.70
CA MET A 90 9.99 0.72 -6.67
C MET A 90 10.51 0.98 -5.25
N ALA A 91 11.77 0.64 -4.98
CA ALA A 91 12.41 0.92 -3.69
C ALA A 91 12.45 2.43 -3.40
N ARG A 92 12.85 3.24 -4.38
CA ARG A 92 12.81 4.71 -4.28
C ARG A 92 11.41 5.22 -4.00
N GLY A 93 10.38 4.66 -4.64
CA GLY A 93 8.99 5.01 -4.37
C GLY A 93 8.59 4.71 -2.92
N LEU A 94 8.96 3.54 -2.40
CA LEU A 94 8.71 3.18 -1.00
C LEU A 94 9.44 4.11 -0.03
N SER A 95 10.69 4.48 -0.32
CA SER A 95 11.44 5.47 0.48
C SER A 95 10.72 6.80 0.57
N LEU A 96 10.24 7.35 -0.55
CA LEU A 96 9.48 8.61 -0.56
C LEU A 96 8.20 8.53 0.26
N ILE A 97 7.47 7.40 0.21
CA ILE A 97 6.28 7.19 1.06
C ILE A 97 6.67 7.20 2.55
N LEU A 98 7.74 6.49 2.91
CA LEU A 98 8.21 6.41 4.30
C LEU A 98 8.71 7.76 4.82
N GLU A 99 9.39 8.55 3.98
CA GLU A 99 9.81 9.92 4.30
C GLU A 99 8.60 10.84 4.56
N GLU A 100 7.54 10.75 3.75
CA GLU A 100 6.30 11.49 3.96
C GLU A 100 5.58 11.07 5.26
N ILE A 101 5.67 9.80 5.66
CA ILE A 101 5.14 9.32 6.94
C ILE A 101 5.99 9.86 8.10
N ALA A 102 7.31 9.74 8.02
CA ALA A 102 8.23 10.20 9.05
C ALA A 102 8.14 11.72 9.27
N GLY A 103 8.08 12.51 8.20
CA GLY A 103 7.95 13.97 8.27
C GLY A 103 6.62 14.44 8.88
N ARG A 104 5.57 13.59 8.90
CA ARG A 104 4.32 13.90 9.62
C ARG A 104 4.42 13.63 11.12
N SER A 105 5.30 12.74 11.55
CA SER A 105 5.46 12.40 12.97
C SER A 105 6.11 13.52 13.79
N GLU A 106 6.76 14.50 13.16
CA GLU A 106 7.39 15.65 13.83
C GLU A 106 6.43 16.85 14.01
N LEU A 107 5.23 16.79 13.43
CA LEU A 107 4.23 17.88 13.42
C LEU A 107 3.07 17.67 14.42
N THR A 108 3.17 16.67 15.31
CA THR A 108 2.17 16.35 16.35
C THR A 108 2.84 16.10 17.68
#